data_AF-A0A1E3AR83-F1
#
_entry.id   AF-A0A1E3AR83-F1
#
_cell.length_a   1.000
_cell.length_b   1.000
_cell.length_c   1.000
_cell.angle_alpha   90.00
_cell.angle_beta   90.00
_cell.angle_gamma   90.00
#
_symmetry.space_group_name_H-M   'P 1'
#
loop_
_entity.id
_entity.type
_entity.pdbx_description
1 polymer ?
#
loop_
_entity_poly.entity_id
_entity_poly.type
_entity_poly.pdbx_seq_one_letter_code
_entity_poly.pdbx_strand_id
1 'polypeptide(L)'
;MLAKVLQLTEPQVNKEELIAQLEEELRACEVVTVSYRNKLKAFMIENEIWHISELNYHWRVEYEKYLQSRVNKTSCGLYIKTIDQVKLHSIKKQLQITVSGKSVRPEYADTILYMPYHPDISIAESFYKEANKKLLVWDFTKKAPQKMKRQVFTTLHYFIEHAANRERMHAQLGGLLRLYDFCVNEQIEDLEKLELEQIERFKETLGTDYQKHYYAGVTVWCAKALFMEAEDIRWDANVWYMERLHLQPERLDPSNPAQSISFAEVTHKGNRHLLQMYTKYGIGITNLAISNLRSEQVYIRGFLEDLNQSETENICMVTSQQMDEYFRAEQVREVKEETFNKKVMCILHFFNYLKVKGHIERIPFDADYYIKKTFEQHLDRSVEQEVMDEIMANLYKFPEDTRLMFLHLWGIGLRISEVCTLKGNAYYMQGQDAWIQVYQIKMRTYKRIPIPMALYKLMKIYIAKYNRKADEYIFQNKKGGAYHKGTFKNKMLRACKECNIQDGEYIFRSHDYRHTIATAFYDTEVPIQSIRDYLGHDYEEMTRRYVDFMPKKIEKANEEYFKKGSLASCIRKGVNDSGE
;
A
#
# COMPACT_ATOMS: atom_id res chain seq x y z
N MET A 1 -78.25 23.02 29.52
CA MET A 1 -77.70 23.93 28.49
C MET A 1 -76.20 24.01 28.67
N LEU A 2 -75.43 24.04 27.58
CA LEU A 2 -73.95 24.07 27.50
C LEU A 2 -73.22 22.71 27.50
N ALA A 3 -73.68 21.81 26.62
CA ALA A 3 -72.81 20.82 25.96
C ALA A 3 -72.65 21.22 24.49
N LYS A 4 -71.81 22.23 24.25
CA LYS A 4 -71.31 22.67 22.92
C LYS A 4 -70.48 23.92 23.17
N VAL A 5 -69.17 23.81 23.05
CA VAL A 5 -68.16 24.82 22.65
C VAL A 5 -66.86 24.37 23.29
N LEU A 6 -66.16 23.48 22.59
CA LEU A 6 -64.70 23.29 22.61
C LEU A 6 -64.38 22.19 21.60
N GLN A 7 -64.77 22.43 20.35
CA GLN A 7 -64.06 21.83 19.22
C GLN A 7 -62.90 22.78 18.93
N LEU A 8 -61.71 22.37 19.37
CA LEU A 8 -60.45 22.87 18.86
C LEU A 8 -60.49 22.72 17.34
N THR A 9 -60.49 23.86 16.66
CA THR A 9 -60.36 23.95 15.21
C THR A 9 -58.92 23.54 14.87
N GLU A 10 -58.74 22.33 14.36
CA GLU A 10 -57.54 22.00 13.61
C GLU A 10 -57.44 22.99 12.44
N PRO A 11 -56.27 23.57 12.16
CA PRO A 11 -56.13 24.52 11.06
C PRO A 11 -56.40 23.79 9.75
N GLN A 12 -57.50 24.16 9.07
CA GLN A 12 -57.78 23.75 7.69
C GLN A 12 -56.66 24.31 6.81
N VAL A 13 -55.65 23.48 6.53
CA VAL A 13 -54.59 23.81 5.58
C VAL A 13 -55.26 24.11 4.24
N ASN A 14 -55.13 25.35 3.77
CA ASN A 14 -55.80 25.80 2.55
C ASN A 14 -55.20 25.10 1.33
N LYS A 15 -55.89 24.08 0.82
CA LYS A 15 -55.44 23.24 -0.30
C LYS A 15 -55.16 24.08 -1.56
N GLU A 16 -55.83 25.21 -1.74
CA GLU A 16 -55.59 26.12 -2.86
C GLU A 16 -54.25 26.87 -2.74
N GLU A 17 -53.86 27.27 -1.53
CA GLU A 17 -52.55 27.89 -1.28
C GLU A 17 -51.40 26.92 -1.52
N LEU A 18 -51.53 25.67 -1.07
CA LEU A 18 -50.53 24.63 -1.33
C LEU A 18 -50.35 24.34 -2.83
N ILE A 19 -51.45 24.30 -3.59
CA ILE A 19 -51.41 24.11 -5.04
C ILE A 19 -50.73 25.31 -5.73
N ALA A 20 -51.04 26.54 -5.31
CA ALA A 20 -50.43 27.74 -5.85
C ALA A 20 -48.91 27.79 -5.58
N GLN A 21 -48.50 27.41 -4.36
CA GLN A 21 -47.08 27.32 -3.98
C GLN A 21 -46.34 26.26 -4.79
N LEU A 22 -46.90 25.06 -4.92
CA LEU A 22 -46.32 23.99 -5.74
C LEU A 22 -46.17 24.43 -7.22
N GLU A 23 -47.16 25.16 -7.73
CA GLU A 23 -47.11 25.69 -9.09
C GLU A 23 -46.00 26.73 -9.29
N GLU A 24 -45.77 27.59 -8.30
CA GLU A 24 -44.65 28.52 -8.31
C GLU A 24 -43.29 27.80 -8.28
N GLU A 25 -43.13 26.82 -7.39
CA GLU A 25 -41.90 26.01 -7.30
C GLU A 25 -41.60 25.28 -8.61
N LEU A 26 -42.61 24.69 -9.26
CA LEU A 26 -42.45 24.02 -10.54
C LEU A 26 -42.17 25.00 -11.69
N ARG A 27 -42.73 26.21 -11.65
CA ARG A 27 -42.48 27.26 -12.66
C ARG A 27 -41.04 27.76 -12.63
N ALA A 28 -40.44 27.86 -11.45
CA ALA A 28 -39.04 28.27 -11.26
C ALA A 28 -38.02 27.30 -11.89
N CYS A 29 -38.42 26.06 -12.22
CA CYS A 29 -37.57 25.09 -12.90
C CYS A 29 -37.54 25.35 -14.43
N GLU A 30 -36.56 26.11 -14.91
CA GLU A 30 -36.45 26.58 -16.32
C GLU A 30 -36.37 25.47 -17.39
N VAL A 31 -36.10 24.21 -17.02
CA VAL A 31 -35.71 23.14 -17.96
C VAL A 31 -36.89 22.28 -18.46
N VAL A 32 -38.13 22.57 -18.08
CA VAL A 32 -39.26 21.63 -18.27
C VAL A 32 -40.30 22.13 -19.27
N THR A 33 -40.58 21.33 -20.30
CA THR A 33 -41.73 21.53 -21.21
C THR A 33 -43.04 21.58 -20.41
N VAL A 34 -43.90 22.56 -20.72
CA VAL A 34 -45.16 22.83 -19.98
C VAL A 34 -46.04 21.58 -19.83
N SER A 35 -46.15 20.75 -20.87
CA SER A 35 -46.94 19.51 -20.84
C SER A 35 -46.41 18.48 -19.84
N TYR A 36 -45.09 18.34 -19.71
CA TYR A 36 -44.46 17.40 -18.77
C TYR A 36 -44.61 17.88 -17.34
N ARG A 37 -44.41 19.19 -17.11
CA ARG A 37 -44.61 19.84 -15.80
C ARG A 37 -46.04 19.66 -15.30
N ASN A 38 -47.04 19.89 -16.16
CA ASN A 38 -48.45 19.76 -15.79
C ASN A 38 -48.81 18.32 -15.39
N LYS A 39 -48.22 17.33 -16.06
CA LYS A 39 -48.44 15.91 -15.72
C LYS A 39 -47.80 15.54 -14.38
N LEU A 40 -46.60 16.04 -14.09
CA LEU A 40 -45.96 15.87 -12.79
C LEU A 40 -46.74 16.57 -11.67
N LYS A 41 -47.23 17.79 -11.92
CA LYS A 41 -48.10 18.53 -10.97
C LYS A 41 -49.35 17.72 -10.61
N ALA A 42 -50.04 17.17 -11.61
CA ALA A 42 -51.22 16.34 -11.39
C ALA A 42 -50.90 15.12 -10.51
N PHE A 43 -49.80 14.42 -10.79
CA PHE A 43 -49.34 13.31 -9.96
C PHE A 43 -49.02 13.72 -8.51
N MET A 44 -48.32 14.84 -8.32
CA MET A 44 -47.99 15.35 -6.98
C MET A 44 -49.25 15.68 -6.18
N ILE A 45 -50.24 16.34 -6.79
CA ILE A 45 -51.54 16.64 -6.14
C ILE A 45 -52.33 15.35 -5.85
N GLU A 46 -52.37 14.39 -6.78
CA GLU A 46 -53.03 13.08 -6.58
C GLU A 46 -52.44 12.29 -5.39
N ASN A 47 -51.17 12.53 -5.05
CA ASN A 47 -50.44 11.84 -3.97
C ASN A 47 -50.14 12.75 -2.76
N GLU A 48 -50.79 13.91 -2.68
CA GLU A 48 -50.64 14.88 -1.56
C GLU A 48 -49.19 15.33 -1.30
N ILE A 49 -48.41 15.49 -2.36
CA ILE A 49 -47.04 16.02 -2.35
C ILE A 49 -47.11 17.52 -2.67
N TRP A 50 -46.76 18.38 -1.71
CA TRP A 50 -47.00 19.82 -1.83
C TRP A 50 -45.74 20.64 -2.11
N HIS A 51 -44.54 20.09 -1.84
CA HIS A 51 -43.26 20.71 -2.17
C HIS A 51 -42.38 19.83 -3.06
N ILE A 52 -41.63 20.45 -3.98
CA ILE A 52 -40.69 19.72 -4.85
C ILE A 52 -39.55 19.05 -4.04
N SER A 53 -39.29 19.51 -2.81
CA SER A 53 -38.31 18.93 -1.89
C SER A 53 -38.71 17.57 -1.34
N GLU A 54 -40.01 17.26 -1.29
CA GLU A 54 -40.53 15.98 -0.81
C GLU A 54 -40.32 14.83 -1.80
N LEU A 55 -40.07 15.15 -3.07
CA LEU A 55 -39.78 14.17 -4.10
C LEU A 55 -38.54 13.35 -3.72
N ASN A 56 -38.64 12.03 -3.85
CA ASN A 56 -37.57 11.09 -3.54
C ASN A 56 -37.60 9.92 -4.54
N TYR A 57 -36.75 8.91 -4.33
CA TYR A 57 -36.68 7.78 -5.25
C TYR A 57 -37.97 6.94 -5.27
N HIS A 58 -38.68 6.81 -4.14
CA HIS A 58 -39.97 6.13 -4.10
C HIS A 58 -40.98 6.81 -5.02
N TRP A 59 -41.12 8.14 -4.92
CA TRP A 59 -42.02 8.92 -5.78
C TRP A 59 -41.62 8.87 -7.26
N ARG A 60 -40.32 8.75 -7.56
CA ARG A 60 -39.84 8.53 -8.93
C ARG A 60 -40.34 7.22 -9.52
N VAL A 61 -40.31 6.13 -8.74
CA VAL A 61 -40.80 4.81 -9.16
C VAL A 61 -42.33 4.80 -9.31
N GLU A 62 -43.05 5.41 -8.36
CA GLU A 62 -44.51 5.52 -8.46
C GLU A 62 -44.95 6.41 -9.63
N TYR A 63 -44.20 7.48 -9.92
CA TYR A 63 -44.45 8.30 -11.11
C TYR A 63 -44.20 7.51 -12.40
N GLU A 64 -43.16 6.67 -12.46
CA GLU A 64 -42.93 5.78 -13.59
C GLU A 64 -44.09 4.81 -13.81
N LYS A 65 -44.64 4.20 -12.74
CA LYS A 65 -45.84 3.34 -12.81
C LYS A 65 -47.08 4.13 -13.26
N TYR A 66 -47.28 5.33 -12.73
CA TYR A 66 -48.36 6.24 -13.10
C TYR A 66 -48.33 6.58 -14.61
N LEU A 67 -47.14 6.72 -15.19
CA LEU A 67 -46.98 7.02 -16.61
C LEU A 67 -47.26 5.83 -17.53
N GLN A 68 -46.99 4.59 -17.08
CA GLN A 68 -47.14 3.38 -17.90
C GLN A 68 -48.56 3.16 -18.45
N SER A 69 -49.60 3.60 -17.72
CA SER A 69 -51.00 3.50 -18.15
C SER A 69 -51.53 4.77 -18.84
N ARG A 70 -50.74 5.85 -18.87
CA ARG A 70 -51.21 7.20 -19.26
C ARG A 70 -50.41 7.84 -20.40
N VAL A 71 -49.25 7.29 -20.78
CA VAL A 71 -48.34 7.84 -21.79
C VAL A 71 -47.75 6.72 -22.64
N ASN A 72 -47.44 7.01 -23.91
CA ASN A 72 -46.75 6.04 -24.75
C ASN A 72 -45.34 5.69 -24.20
N LYS A 73 -44.88 4.47 -24.48
CA LYS A 73 -43.61 3.94 -23.98
C LYS A 73 -42.41 4.79 -24.44
N THR A 74 -42.50 5.37 -25.63
CA THR A 74 -41.44 6.19 -26.27
C THR A 74 -41.24 7.54 -25.59
N SER A 75 -42.30 8.16 -25.04
CA SER A 75 -42.22 9.47 -24.37
C SER A 75 -42.07 9.34 -22.86
N CYS A 76 -42.36 8.18 -22.27
CA CYS A 76 -42.25 7.94 -20.83
C CYS A 76 -40.88 8.38 -20.26
N GLY A 77 -39.79 8.13 -21.00
CA GLY A 77 -38.45 8.57 -20.60
C GLY A 77 -38.28 10.10 -20.47
N LEU A 78 -39.01 10.90 -21.25
CA LEU A 78 -38.97 12.37 -21.16
C LEU A 78 -39.72 12.88 -19.92
N TYR A 79 -40.84 12.24 -19.56
CA TYR A 79 -41.57 12.54 -18.33
C TYR A 79 -40.76 12.13 -17.09
N ILE A 80 -40.09 10.98 -17.10
CA ILE A 80 -39.21 10.57 -15.99
C ILE A 80 -38.05 11.56 -15.84
N LYS A 81 -37.44 12.03 -16.94
CA LYS A 81 -36.42 13.08 -16.86
C LYS A 81 -36.93 14.37 -16.22
N THR A 82 -38.23 14.66 -16.35
CA THR A 82 -38.86 15.84 -15.77
C THR A 82 -38.85 15.78 -14.24
N ILE A 83 -39.26 14.66 -13.64
CA ILE A 83 -39.21 14.52 -12.18
C ILE A 83 -37.76 14.57 -11.66
N ASP A 84 -36.82 13.98 -12.41
CA ASP A 84 -35.40 14.01 -12.05
C ASP A 84 -34.83 15.44 -12.06
N GLN A 85 -35.19 16.25 -13.08
CA GLN A 85 -34.78 17.66 -13.21
C GLN A 85 -35.39 18.55 -12.13
N VAL A 86 -36.67 18.36 -11.81
CA VAL A 86 -37.35 19.11 -10.74
C VAL A 86 -36.69 18.83 -9.40
N LYS A 87 -36.38 17.56 -9.10
CA LYS A 87 -35.67 17.23 -7.86
C LYS A 87 -34.26 17.82 -7.83
N LEU A 88 -33.52 17.76 -8.93
CA LEU A 88 -32.19 18.37 -9.03
C LEU A 88 -32.24 19.90 -8.82
N HIS A 89 -33.26 20.57 -9.35
CA HIS A 89 -33.51 21.99 -9.10
C HIS A 89 -33.80 22.27 -7.61
N SER A 90 -34.60 21.43 -6.95
CA SER A 90 -34.83 21.53 -5.50
C SER A 90 -33.53 21.45 -4.70
N ILE A 91 -32.64 20.51 -5.04
CA ILE A 91 -31.35 20.33 -4.35
C ILE A 91 -30.47 21.57 -4.52
N LYS A 92 -30.42 22.15 -5.74
CA LYS A 92 -29.70 23.41 -6.00
C LYS A 92 -30.19 24.56 -5.13
N LYS A 93 -31.52 24.71 -5.01
CA LYS A 93 -32.12 25.78 -4.21
C LYS A 93 -31.81 25.63 -2.72
N GLN A 94 -31.81 24.40 -2.20
CA GLN A 94 -31.48 24.12 -0.80
C GLN A 94 -30.02 24.43 -0.48
N LEU A 95 -29.09 24.18 -1.41
CA LEU A 95 -27.66 24.50 -1.25
C LEU A 95 -27.33 26.00 -1.28
N GLN A 96 -28.11 26.81 -1.99
CA GLN A 96 -27.94 28.27 -1.98
C GLN A 96 -28.24 28.89 -0.59
N ILE A 97 -28.97 28.17 0.26
CA ILE A 97 -29.35 28.61 1.61
C ILE A 97 -28.23 28.27 2.62
N THR A 98 -27.39 27.26 2.35
CA THR A 98 -26.28 26.86 3.21
C THR A 98 -24.97 27.56 2.83
N VAL A 99 -24.73 28.72 3.44
CA VAL A 99 -23.47 29.49 3.33
C VAL A 99 -22.33 28.79 4.09
N SER A 100 -21.85 27.67 3.56
CA SER A 100 -20.47 27.22 3.76
C SER A 100 -20.20 26.19 2.68
N GLY A 101 -19.28 26.45 1.75
CA GLY A 101 -18.92 25.55 0.65
C GLY A 101 -18.25 24.23 1.07
N LYS A 102 -18.64 23.63 2.20
CA LYS A 102 -18.24 22.29 2.62
C LYS A 102 -19.31 21.31 2.18
N SER A 103 -18.89 20.33 1.37
CA SER A 103 -19.67 19.12 1.10
C SER A 103 -20.04 18.47 2.45
N VAL A 104 -21.34 18.29 2.70
CA VAL A 104 -21.83 17.58 3.87
C VAL A 104 -22.27 16.21 3.40
N ARG A 105 -21.60 15.15 3.88
CA ARG A 105 -22.03 13.78 3.64
C ARG A 105 -23.43 13.60 4.23
N PRO A 106 -24.37 12.96 3.51
CA PRO A 106 -25.67 12.65 4.08
C PRO A 106 -25.51 11.78 5.32
N GLU A 107 -26.39 11.97 6.31
CA GLU A 107 -26.50 11.03 7.41
C GLU A 107 -27.00 9.68 6.90
N TYR A 108 -26.47 8.59 7.48
CA TYR A 108 -26.94 7.26 7.15
C TYR A 108 -28.38 7.06 7.61
N ALA A 109 -29.22 6.58 6.70
CA ALA A 109 -30.58 6.13 6.98
C ALA A 109 -30.88 4.84 6.19
N ASP A 110 -31.75 3.99 6.74
CA ASP A 110 -32.21 2.75 6.10
C ASP A 110 -33.22 3.05 4.98
N THR A 111 -32.73 3.74 3.94
CA THR A 111 -33.50 4.22 2.81
C THR A 111 -32.78 3.91 1.50
N ILE A 112 -33.46 4.09 0.38
CA ILE A 112 -32.82 3.95 -0.93
C ILE A 112 -32.06 5.25 -1.25
N LEU A 113 -30.74 5.15 -1.36
CA LEU A 113 -29.89 6.23 -1.84
C LEU A 113 -29.85 6.20 -3.37
N TYR A 114 -30.48 7.20 -4.00
CA TYR A 114 -30.42 7.41 -5.43
C TYR A 114 -29.40 8.50 -5.75
N MET A 115 -28.29 8.14 -6.40
CA MET A 115 -27.14 9.04 -6.62
C MET A 115 -27.49 10.35 -7.35
N PRO A 116 -28.37 10.39 -8.37
CA PRO A 116 -28.80 11.65 -8.97
C PRO A 116 -29.60 12.57 -8.03
N TYR A 117 -30.09 12.05 -6.89
CA TYR A 117 -30.78 12.82 -5.85
C TYR A 117 -29.90 13.05 -4.61
N HIS A 118 -28.58 12.87 -4.73
CA HIS A 118 -27.65 13.07 -3.64
C HIS A 118 -27.71 14.53 -3.13
N PRO A 119 -27.64 14.78 -1.79
CA PRO A 119 -27.74 16.14 -1.25
C PRO A 119 -26.62 17.08 -1.71
N ASP A 120 -25.41 16.55 -1.92
CA ASP A 120 -24.34 17.28 -2.60
C ASP A 120 -24.64 17.40 -4.11
N ILE A 121 -24.84 18.63 -4.57
CA ILE A 121 -25.19 18.92 -5.96
C ILE A 121 -24.12 18.48 -6.96
N SER A 122 -22.84 18.54 -6.59
CA SER A 122 -21.75 18.16 -7.49
C SER A 122 -21.78 16.67 -7.79
N ILE A 123 -22.10 15.87 -6.77
CA ILE A 123 -22.29 14.42 -6.89
C ILE A 123 -23.58 14.15 -7.69
N ALA A 124 -24.69 14.78 -7.33
CA ALA A 124 -25.97 14.60 -8.01
C ALA A 124 -25.89 14.88 -9.52
N GLU A 125 -25.29 16.00 -9.92
CA GLU A 125 -25.11 16.36 -11.34
C GLU A 125 -24.19 15.39 -12.09
N SER A 126 -23.13 14.92 -11.42
CA SER A 126 -22.18 13.96 -11.99
C SER A 126 -22.86 12.63 -12.32
N PHE A 127 -23.68 12.12 -11.38
CA PHE A 127 -24.41 10.87 -11.53
C PHE A 127 -25.68 11.01 -12.38
N TYR A 128 -26.29 12.19 -12.47
CA TYR A 128 -27.41 12.43 -13.39
C TYR A 128 -27.01 12.19 -14.87
N LYS A 129 -25.75 12.48 -15.22
CA LYS A 129 -25.20 12.25 -16.57
C LYS A 129 -24.63 10.85 -16.76
N GLU A 130 -24.74 9.97 -15.76
CA GLU A 130 -24.11 8.66 -15.77
C GLU A 130 -24.85 7.67 -16.68
N ALA A 131 -24.09 6.98 -17.53
CA ALA A 131 -24.65 6.00 -18.46
C ALA A 131 -24.94 4.67 -17.76
N ASN A 132 -24.12 4.31 -16.77
CA ASN A 132 -24.27 3.05 -16.04
C ASN A 132 -25.37 3.14 -14.96
N LYS A 133 -26.59 2.82 -15.37
CA LYS A 133 -27.79 2.87 -14.50
C LYS A 133 -27.68 1.98 -13.25
N LYS A 134 -26.83 0.94 -13.26
CA LYS A 134 -26.69 0.02 -12.12
C LYS A 134 -26.05 0.67 -10.89
N LEU A 135 -25.24 1.72 -11.08
CA LEU A 135 -24.54 2.42 -9.99
C LEU A 135 -25.39 3.50 -9.33
N LEU A 136 -26.58 3.78 -9.88
CA LEU A 136 -27.40 4.92 -9.46
C LEU A 136 -28.21 4.64 -8.20
N VAL A 137 -28.51 3.38 -7.89
CA VAL A 137 -29.45 2.99 -6.84
C VAL A 137 -28.75 2.10 -5.83
N TRP A 138 -28.77 2.52 -4.56
CA TRP A 138 -28.21 1.79 -3.43
C TRP A 138 -29.30 1.57 -2.40
N ASP A 139 -29.69 0.31 -2.22
CA ASP A 139 -30.82 -0.07 -1.38
C ASP A 139 -30.35 -0.49 0.03
N PHE A 140 -30.40 0.44 0.98
CA PHE A 140 -30.09 0.18 2.39
C PHE A 140 -31.31 -0.31 3.20
N THR A 141 -32.47 -0.50 2.56
CA THR A 141 -33.67 -1.07 3.19
C THR A 141 -33.58 -2.59 3.35
N LYS A 142 -32.65 -3.24 2.62
CA LYS A 142 -32.37 -4.68 2.72
C LYS A 142 -32.11 -5.10 4.17
N LYS A 143 -32.64 -6.26 4.55
CA LYS A 143 -32.44 -6.86 5.87
C LYS A 143 -31.03 -7.44 5.98
N ALA A 144 -30.15 -6.71 6.64
CA ALA A 144 -28.75 -7.08 6.86
C ALA A 144 -28.19 -6.38 8.12
N PRO A 145 -27.03 -6.82 8.64
CA PRO A 145 -26.40 -6.20 9.80
C PRO A 145 -26.16 -4.69 9.63
N GLN A 146 -26.56 -3.90 10.63
CA GLN A 146 -26.51 -2.44 10.61
C GLN A 146 -25.08 -1.89 10.47
N LYS A 147 -24.11 -2.55 11.13
CA LYS A 147 -22.69 -2.17 11.04
C LYS A 147 -22.18 -2.26 9.61
N MET A 148 -22.40 -3.39 8.94
CA MET A 148 -22.02 -3.61 7.54
C MET A 148 -22.66 -2.57 6.62
N LYS A 149 -23.96 -2.28 6.75
CA LYS A 149 -24.63 -1.27 5.91
C LYS A 149 -24.03 0.13 6.06
N ARG A 150 -23.73 0.55 7.30
CA ARG A 150 -23.04 1.83 7.58
C ARG A 150 -21.62 1.86 7.01
N GLN A 151 -20.90 0.73 7.06
CA GLN A 151 -19.58 0.59 6.44
C GLN A 151 -19.65 0.68 4.91
N VAL A 152 -20.62 0.04 4.27
CA VAL A 152 -20.86 0.18 2.82
C VAL A 152 -21.15 1.64 2.46
N PHE A 153 -22.02 2.30 3.21
CA PHE A 153 -22.36 3.71 3.01
C PHE A 153 -21.13 4.63 3.14
N THR A 154 -20.31 4.42 4.18
CA THR A 154 -19.07 5.18 4.38
C THR A 154 -18.10 4.96 3.22
N THR A 155 -17.93 3.70 2.81
CA THR A 155 -17.03 3.31 1.72
C THR A 155 -17.46 3.90 0.37
N LEU A 156 -18.77 3.94 0.11
CA LEU A 156 -19.37 4.54 -1.09
C LEU A 156 -18.94 6.01 -1.24
N HIS A 157 -19.12 6.80 -0.18
CA HIS A 157 -18.77 8.23 -0.20
C HIS A 157 -17.26 8.42 -0.31
N TYR A 158 -16.48 7.63 0.43
CA TYR A 158 -15.02 7.65 0.32
C TYR A 158 -14.54 7.41 -1.12
N PHE A 159 -15.13 6.44 -1.84
CA PHE A 159 -14.77 6.17 -3.24
C PHE A 159 -15.15 7.29 -4.18
N ILE A 160 -16.26 7.99 -3.97
CA ILE A 160 -16.66 9.13 -4.80
C ILE A 160 -15.68 10.30 -4.59
N GLU A 161 -15.30 10.56 -3.34
CA GLU A 161 -14.45 11.69 -2.97
C GLU A 161 -12.97 11.49 -3.34
N HIS A 162 -12.48 10.25 -3.30
CA HIS A 162 -11.04 9.95 -3.41
C HIS A 162 -10.65 9.17 -4.67
N ALA A 163 -11.58 8.91 -5.59
CA ALA A 163 -11.25 8.22 -6.84
C ALA A 163 -10.28 9.03 -7.69
N ALA A 164 -9.22 8.39 -8.17
CA ALA A 164 -8.20 9.03 -9.01
C ALA A 164 -8.76 9.50 -10.37
N ASN A 165 -9.77 8.80 -10.90
CA ASN A 165 -10.47 9.13 -12.13
C ASN A 165 -11.82 8.40 -12.18
N ARG A 166 -12.64 8.71 -13.19
CA ARG A 166 -14.00 8.16 -13.33
C ARG A 166 -14.03 6.64 -13.54
N GLU A 167 -13.10 6.11 -14.33
CA GLU A 167 -12.99 4.66 -14.56
C GLU A 167 -12.72 3.91 -13.25
N ARG A 168 -11.82 4.45 -12.43
CA ARG A 168 -11.47 3.90 -11.12
C ARG A 168 -12.66 3.95 -10.16
N MET A 169 -13.38 5.08 -10.13
CA MET A 169 -14.60 5.23 -9.34
C MET A 169 -15.64 4.18 -9.73
N HIS A 170 -15.86 3.96 -11.02
CA HIS A 170 -16.82 2.96 -11.53
C HIS A 170 -16.44 1.53 -11.12
N ALA A 171 -15.16 1.17 -11.23
CA ALA A 171 -14.67 -0.13 -10.78
C ALA A 171 -14.90 -0.33 -9.27
N GLN A 172 -14.60 0.69 -8.47
CA GLN A 172 -14.78 0.68 -7.03
C GLN A 172 -16.24 0.56 -6.61
N LEU A 173 -17.12 1.40 -7.16
CA LEU A 173 -18.56 1.39 -6.86
C LEU A 173 -19.25 0.12 -7.36
N GLY A 174 -18.92 -0.33 -8.57
CA GLY A 174 -19.46 -1.57 -9.12
C GLY A 174 -19.03 -2.80 -8.33
N GLY A 175 -17.79 -2.82 -7.83
CA GLY A 175 -17.32 -3.85 -6.92
C GLY A 175 -18.03 -3.79 -5.58
N LEU A 176 -18.16 -2.59 -5.00
CA LEU A 176 -18.79 -2.38 -3.70
C LEU A 176 -20.25 -2.81 -3.70
N LEU A 177 -21.00 -2.52 -4.77
CA LEU A 177 -22.40 -2.93 -4.90
C LEU A 177 -22.53 -4.47 -4.88
N ARG A 178 -21.65 -5.17 -5.60
CA ARG A 178 -21.63 -6.65 -5.61
C ARG A 178 -21.22 -7.22 -4.26
N LEU A 179 -20.22 -6.61 -3.62
CA LEU A 179 -19.79 -7.02 -2.29
C LEU A 179 -20.92 -6.79 -1.28
N TYR A 180 -21.66 -5.69 -1.39
CA TYR A 180 -22.82 -5.43 -0.55
C TYR A 180 -23.90 -6.50 -0.73
N ASP A 181 -24.27 -6.85 -1.98
CA ASP A 181 -25.23 -7.92 -2.24
C ASP A 181 -24.77 -9.27 -1.66
N PHE A 182 -23.49 -9.61 -1.82
CA PHE A 182 -22.90 -10.79 -1.20
C PHE A 182 -22.99 -10.76 0.33
N CYS A 183 -22.62 -9.63 0.95
CA CYS A 183 -22.68 -9.46 2.41
C CYS A 183 -24.10 -9.53 2.96
N VAL A 184 -25.10 -9.04 2.22
CA VAL A 184 -26.52 -9.20 2.57
C VAL A 184 -26.91 -10.67 2.55
N ASN A 185 -26.53 -11.41 1.51
CA ASN A 185 -26.89 -12.83 1.38
C ASN A 185 -26.22 -13.70 2.46
N GLU A 186 -24.93 -13.47 2.74
CA GLU A 186 -24.13 -14.22 3.71
C GLU A 186 -24.27 -13.70 5.16
N GLN A 187 -25.07 -12.64 5.37
CA GLN A 187 -25.23 -11.97 6.67
C GLN A 187 -23.89 -11.55 7.32
N ILE A 188 -22.98 -11.01 6.51
CA ILE A 188 -21.69 -10.50 6.99
C ILE A 188 -21.93 -9.27 7.86
N GLU A 189 -21.39 -9.31 9.09
CA GLU A 189 -21.59 -8.23 10.07
C GLU A 189 -20.62 -7.05 9.91
N ASP A 190 -19.39 -7.32 9.46
CA ASP A 190 -18.27 -6.37 9.50
C ASP A 190 -17.31 -6.57 8.32
N LEU A 191 -17.21 -5.54 7.46
CA LEU A 191 -16.35 -5.55 6.29
C LEU A 191 -14.85 -5.52 6.62
N GLU A 192 -14.46 -5.02 7.81
CA GLU A 192 -13.05 -4.98 8.24
C GLU A 192 -12.58 -6.31 8.83
N LYS A 193 -13.52 -7.23 9.06
CA LYS A 193 -13.28 -8.56 9.61
C LYS A 193 -13.60 -9.68 8.62
N LEU A 194 -13.67 -9.37 7.33
CA LEU A 194 -13.82 -10.37 6.28
C LEU A 194 -12.71 -11.43 6.38
N GLU A 195 -13.13 -12.68 6.48
CA GLU A 195 -12.26 -13.85 6.50
C GLU A 195 -11.83 -14.24 5.08
N LEU A 196 -10.68 -14.91 4.95
CA LEU A 196 -10.18 -15.33 3.63
C LEU A 196 -11.18 -16.20 2.87
N GLU A 197 -11.83 -17.12 3.56
CA GLU A 197 -12.84 -17.99 2.97
C GLU A 197 -14.03 -17.19 2.41
N GLN A 198 -14.49 -16.17 3.13
CA GLN A 198 -15.55 -15.27 2.67
C GLN A 198 -15.10 -14.46 1.45
N ILE A 199 -13.83 -14.04 1.41
CA ILE A 199 -13.25 -13.33 0.27
C ILE A 199 -13.18 -14.25 -0.96
N GLU A 200 -12.81 -15.51 -0.80
CA GLU A 200 -12.79 -16.48 -1.90
C GLU A 200 -14.21 -16.79 -2.40
N ARG A 201 -15.17 -17.06 -1.51
CA ARG A 201 -16.59 -17.24 -1.90
C ARG A 201 -17.14 -16.02 -2.63
N PHE A 202 -16.80 -14.81 -2.19
CA PHE A 202 -17.15 -13.59 -2.93
C PHE A 202 -16.57 -13.59 -4.34
N LYS A 203 -15.30 -13.96 -4.52
CA LYS A 203 -14.67 -14.04 -5.86
C LYS A 203 -15.34 -15.08 -6.75
N GLU A 204 -15.84 -16.17 -6.19
CA GLU A 204 -16.58 -17.21 -6.92
C GLU A 204 -17.93 -16.70 -7.46
N THR A 205 -18.56 -15.72 -6.78
CA THR A 205 -19.79 -15.08 -7.30
C THR A 205 -19.54 -14.20 -8.54
N LEU A 206 -18.29 -13.88 -8.86
CA LEU A 206 -17.93 -13.08 -10.03
C LEU A 206 -17.84 -14.00 -11.27
N GLY A 207 -18.87 -13.95 -12.12
CA GLY A 207 -19.10 -14.92 -13.18
C GLY A 207 -18.14 -14.88 -14.38
N THR A 208 -17.27 -13.87 -14.52
CA THR A 208 -16.26 -13.84 -15.60
C THR A 208 -14.88 -13.47 -15.08
N ASP A 209 -13.83 -13.96 -15.73
CA ASP A 209 -12.43 -13.60 -15.39
C ASP A 209 -12.17 -12.10 -15.51
N TYR A 210 -12.85 -11.45 -16.45
CA TYR A 210 -12.87 -9.99 -16.53
C TYR A 210 -13.40 -9.36 -15.24
N GLN A 211 -14.53 -9.82 -14.70
CA GLN A 211 -15.07 -9.29 -13.45
C GLN A 211 -14.16 -9.59 -12.26
N LYS A 212 -13.59 -10.79 -12.19
CA LYS A 212 -12.63 -11.17 -11.15
C LYS A 212 -11.43 -10.24 -11.16
N HIS A 213 -10.88 -9.93 -12.33
CA HIS A 213 -9.78 -8.99 -12.47
C HIS A 213 -10.20 -7.55 -12.15
N TYR A 214 -11.31 -7.09 -12.73
CA TYR A 214 -11.79 -5.72 -12.63
C TYR A 214 -12.20 -5.32 -11.20
N TYR A 215 -12.76 -6.26 -10.44
CA TYR A 215 -13.17 -6.07 -9.04
C TYR A 215 -12.22 -6.71 -8.03
N ALA A 216 -11.07 -7.27 -8.45
CA ALA A 216 -10.15 -8.06 -7.62
C ALA A 216 -9.77 -7.36 -6.30
N GLY A 217 -9.65 -6.03 -6.34
CA GLY A 217 -9.20 -5.24 -5.21
C GLY A 217 -10.31 -4.67 -4.32
N VAL A 218 -11.59 -4.94 -4.59
CA VAL A 218 -12.69 -4.26 -3.90
C VAL A 218 -12.64 -4.46 -2.40
N THR A 219 -12.43 -5.68 -1.92
CA THR A 219 -12.36 -5.99 -0.48
C THR A 219 -11.23 -5.21 0.20
N VAL A 220 -10.07 -5.14 -0.45
CA VAL A 220 -8.90 -4.36 0.00
C VAL A 220 -9.18 -2.86 -0.01
N TRP A 221 -9.90 -2.34 -1.01
CA TRP A 221 -10.24 -0.92 -1.08
C TRP A 221 -11.28 -0.54 -0.02
N CYS A 222 -12.26 -1.40 0.25
CA CYS A 222 -13.24 -1.20 1.32
C CYS A 222 -12.57 -1.19 2.69
N ALA A 223 -11.76 -2.22 3.00
CA ALA A 223 -11.00 -2.27 4.24
C ALA A 223 -10.11 -1.04 4.41
N LYS A 224 -9.44 -0.58 3.35
CA LYS A 224 -8.67 0.66 3.38
C LYS A 224 -9.54 1.88 3.66
N ALA A 225 -10.63 2.06 2.92
CA ALA A 225 -11.53 3.20 3.10
C ALA A 225 -12.03 3.31 4.54
N LEU A 226 -12.52 2.20 5.09
CA LEU A 226 -13.01 2.14 6.47
C LEU A 226 -11.91 2.42 7.49
N PHE A 227 -10.72 1.86 7.27
CA PHE A 227 -9.59 2.13 8.13
C PHE A 227 -9.14 3.59 8.07
N MET A 228 -9.22 4.26 6.91
CA MET A 228 -8.87 5.68 6.79
C MET A 228 -9.92 6.61 7.39
N GLU A 229 -11.20 6.26 7.29
CA GLU A 229 -12.35 7.08 7.71
C GLU A 229 -12.79 6.91 9.16
N ALA A 230 -12.33 5.88 9.85
CA ALA A 230 -12.67 5.68 11.25
C ALA A 230 -12.15 6.86 12.10
N GLU A 231 -12.84 7.19 13.21
CA GLU A 231 -12.41 8.24 14.14
C GLU A 231 -11.10 7.85 14.84
N ASP A 232 -11.08 6.65 15.42
CA ASP A 232 -9.90 6.04 16.04
C ASP A 232 -9.25 4.97 15.14
N ILE A 233 -8.00 4.62 15.44
CA ILE A 233 -7.32 3.48 14.81
C ILE A 233 -8.00 2.17 15.25
N ARG A 234 -8.59 1.45 14.29
CA ARG A 234 -9.24 0.14 14.51
C ARG A 234 -8.20 -0.97 14.58
N TRP A 235 -7.58 -1.13 15.74
CA TRP A 235 -6.55 -2.15 15.98
C TRP A 235 -7.07 -3.59 15.91
N ASP A 236 -8.38 -3.81 15.96
CA ASP A 236 -8.99 -5.14 15.81
C ASP A 236 -9.30 -5.51 14.34
N ALA A 237 -9.08 -4.61 13.38
CA ALA A 237 -9.26 -4.87 11.96
C ALA A 237 -8.26 -5.93 11.43
N ASN A 238 -8.69 -6.71 10.44
CA ASN A 238 -7.86 -7.76 9.84
C ASN A 238 -6.66 -7.21 9.04
N VAL A 239 -6.70 -5.93 8.64
CA VAL A 239 -5.61 -5.28 7.90
C VAL A 239 -5.40 -3.86 8.44
N TRP A 240 -4.15 -3.52 8.74
CA TRP A 240 -3.78 -2.15 9.15
C TRP A 240 -3.03 -1.44 8.03
N TYR A 241 -3.37 -0.18 7.78
CA TYR A 241 -2.75 0.63 6.75
C TYR A 241 -1.82 1.68 7.37
N MET A 242 -0.52 1.62 7.00
CA MET A 242 0.52 2.39 7.67
C MET A 242 0.40 3.89 7.44
N GLU A 243 -0.29 4.30 6.36
CA GLU A 243 -0.55 5.69 5.99
C GLU A 243 -1.22 6.50 7.11
N ARG A 244 -2.06 5.85 7.92
CA ARG A 244 -2.79 6.50 9.03
C ARG A 244 -2.02 6.56 10.34
N LEU A 245 -0.94 5.78 10.49
CA LEU A 245 -0.27 5.60 11.78
C LEU A 245 0.75 6.69 12.12
N HIS A 246 0.95 7.69 11.25
CA HIS A 246 1.85 8.86 11.45
C HIS A 246 3.18 8.50 12.13
N LEU A 247 3.84 7.47 11.60
CA LEU A 247 5.05 6.90 12.19
C LEU A 247 6.26 7.81 11.98
N GLN A 248 7.21 7.74 12.93
CA GLN A 248 8.48 8.46 12.84
C GLN A 248 9.22 8.14 11.52
N PRO A 249 9.66 9.16 10.75
CA PRO A 249 10.30 8.96 9.44
C PRO A 249 11.52 8.03 9.48
N GLU A 250 12.27 8.00 10.57
CA GLU A 250 13.49 7.20 10.76
C GLU A 250 13.20 5.70 10.84
N ARG A 251 11.95 5.33 11.07
CA ARG A 251 11.48 3.93 11.10
C ARG A 251 10.95 3.45 9.75
N LEU A 252 10.85 4.35 8.77
CA LEU A 252 10.29 4.09 7.45
C LEU A 252 11.41 4.05 6.39
N ASP A 253 11.23 3.21 5.37
CA ASP A 253 12.03 3.22 4.14
C ASP A 253 11.19 3.82 3.01
N PRO A 254 11.37 5.12 2.66
CA PRO A 254 10.60 5.75 1.59
C PRO A 254 10.80 5.09 0.22
N SER A 255 11.91 4.37 0.00
CA SER A 255 12.17 3.65 -1.25
C SER A 255 11.39 2.34 -1.37
N ASN A 256 10.83 1.85 -0.26
CA ASN A 256 10.06 0.61 -0.17
C ASN A 256 9.11 0.65 1.04
N PRO A 257 8.11 1.53 1.02
CA PRO A 257 7.22 1.72 2.15
C PRO A 257 6.37 0.48 2.39
N ALA A 258 6.31 0.01 3.64
CA ALA A 258 5.31 -0.96 4.04
C ALA A 258 3.92 -0.29 3.98
N GLN A 259 3.08 -0.70 3.03
CA GLN A 259 1.76 -0.07 2.85
C GLN A 259 0.74 -0.57 3.88
N SER A 260 0.78 -1.86 4.17
CA SER A 260 -0.13 -2.51 5.10
C SER A 260 0.51 -3.69 5.81
N ILE A 261 -0.14 -4.14 6.89
CA ILE A 261 0.11 -5.38 7.62
C ILE A 261 -1.22 -6.15 7.69
N SER A 262 -1.22 -7.40 7.22
CA SER A 262 -2.39 -8.27 7.20
C SER A 262 -2.30 -9.35 8.28
N PHE A 263 -3.44 -9.58 8.93
CA PHE A 263 -3.68 -10.59 9.94
C PHE A 263 -4.79 -11.57 9.53
N ALA A 264 -5.44 -11.34 8.37
CA ALA A 264 -6.55 -12.13 7.86
C ALA A 264 -6.18 -13.61 7.66
N GLU A 265 -4.90 -13.88 7.39
CA GLU A 265 -4.41 -15.23 7.15
C GLU A 265 -4.36 -16.09 8.42
N VAL A 266 -4.30 -15.49 9.62
CA VAL A 266 -4.45 -16.22 10.89
C VAL A 266 -5.94 -16.43 11.16
N THR A 267 -6.48 -17.58 10.78
CA THR A 267 -7.92 -17.90 10.93
C THR A 267 -8.36 -18.05 12.38
N HIS A 268 -7.49 -18.59 13.25
CA HIS A 268 -7.78 -18.71 14.68
C HIS A 268 -7.85 -17.32 15.34
N LYS A 269 -9.06 -16.89 15.75
CA LYS A 269 -9.34 -15.53 16.27
C LYS A 269 -8.49 -15.14 17.49
N GLY A 270 -8.28 -16.05 18.44
CA GLY A 270 -7.39 -15.83 19.59
C GLY A 270 -5.94 -15.53 19.19
N ASN A 271 -5.35 -16.38 18.34
CA ASN A 271 -4.01 -16.18 17.80
C ASN A 271 -3.87 -14.89 16.98
N ARG A 272 -4.88 -14.57 16.15
CA ARG A 272 -4.94 -13.30 15.42
C ARG A 272 -4.89 -12.12 16.37
N HIS A 273 -5.69 -12.16 17.44
CA HIS A 273 -5.73 -11.10 18.44
C HIS A 273 -4.37 -10.93 19.15
N LEU A 274 -3.73 -12.04 19.53
CA LEU A 274 -2.39 -12.00 20.13
C LEU A 274 -1.33 -11.44 19.15
N LEU A 275 -1.39 -11.82 17.87
CA LEU A 275 -0.49 -11.29 16.84
C LEU A 275 -0.72 -9.78 16.61
N GLN A 276 -1.98 -9.34 16.61
CA GLN A 276 -2.35 -7.92 16.59
C GLN A 276 -1.76 -7.21 17.81
N MET A 277 -1.98 -7.71 19.03
CA MET A 277 -1.41 -7.10 20.25
C MET A 277 0.12 -6.99 20.21
N TYR A 278 0.80 -8.05 19.77
CA TYR A 278 2.25 -8.06 19.58
C TYR A 278 2.71 -7.02 18.55
N THR A 279 2.05 -6.96 17.39
CA THR A 279 2.40 -6.01 16.32
C THR A 279 2.14 -4.57 16.77
N LYS A 280 1.04 -4.32 17.48
CA LYS A 280 0.72 -3.01 18.09
C LYS A 280 1.80 -2.61 19.10
N TYR A 281 2.24 -3.55 19.94
CA TYR A 281 3.35 -3.32 20.87
C TYR A 281 4.66 -2.99 20.14
N GLY A 282 5.00 -3.73 19.09
CA GLY A 282 6.14 -3.46 18.21
C GLY A 282 6.10 -2.05 17.61
N ILE A 283 4.94 -1.64 17.09
CA ILE A 283 4.74 -0.30 16.53
C ILE A 283 4.84 0.77 17.61
N GLY A 284 4.18 0.62 18.76
CA GLY A 284 4.05 1.69 19.76
C GLY A 284 5.26 1.84 20.69
N ILE A 285 5.95 0.75 21.04
CA ILE A 285 6.95 0.74 22.12
C ILE A 285 8.38 0.58 21.61
N THR A 286 8.57 -0.12 20.48
CA THR A 286 9.93 -0.40 19.98
C THR A 286 10.41 0.67 18.99
N ASN A 287 11.72 0.78 18.85
CA ASN A 287 12.36 1.62 17.84
C ASN A 287 12.71 0.85 16.55
N LEU A 288 12.17 -0.36 16.37
CA LEU A 288 12.42 -1.19 15.20
C LEU A 288 11.88 -0.53 13.93
N ALA A 289 12.60 -0.71 12.82
CA ALA A 289 12.10 -0.30 11.51
C ALA A 289 10.81 -1.07 11.19
N ILE A 290 9.83 -0.39 10.58
CA ILE A 290 8.53 -0.99 10.26
C ILE A 290 8.67 -2.15 9.28
N SER A 291 9.67 -2.09 8.39
CA SER A 291 10.02 -3.22 7.52
C SER A 291 10.40 -4.48 8.31
N ASN A 292 11.15 -4.33 9.40
CA ASN A 292 11.60 -5.46 10.22
C ASN A 292 10.43 -6.04 11.01
N LEU A 293 9.61 -5.18 11.64
CA LEU A 293 8.39 -5.60 12.32
C LEU A 293 7.43 -6.33 11.38
N ARG A 294 7.27 -5.84 10.15
CA ARG A 294 6.46 -6.52 9.14
C ARG A 294 7.06 -7.87 8.74
N SER A 295 8.37 -7.97 8.55
CA SER A 295 9.03 -9.25 8.25
C SER A 295 8.85 -10.26 9.38
N GLU A 296 9.03 -9.83 10.62
CA GLU A 296 8.83 -10.63 11.83
C GLU A 296 7.36 -11.09 11.96
N GLN A 297 6.42 -10.16 11.77
CA GLN A 297 4.98 -10.47 11.75
C GLN A 297 4.64 -11.49 10.67
N VAL A 298 5.22 -11.42 9.47
CA VAL A 298 4.99 -12.41 8.40
C VAL A 298 5.49 -13.81 8.79
N TYR A 299 6.63 -13.92 9.46
CA TYR A 299 7.12 -15.20 9.94
C TYR A 299 6.24 -15.79 11.05
N ILE A 300 5.84 -14.97 12.02
CA ILE A 300 4.94 -15.41 13.10
C ILE A 300 3.57 -15.78 12.53
N ARG A 301 3.07 -15.03 11.54
CA ARG A 301 1.81 -15.33 10.87
C ARG A 301 1.83 -16.70 10.21
N GLY A 302 2.87 -16.99 9.42
CA GLY A 302 3.05 -18.31 8.81
C GLY A 302 3.17 -19.44 9.84
N PHE A 303 3.86 -19.18 10.96
CA PHE A 303 3.90 -20.13 12.09
C PHE A 303 2.52 -20.41 12.70
N LEU A 304 1.72 -19.36 12.93
CA LEU A 304 0.38 -19.50 13.50
C LEU A 304 -0.60 -20.15 12.52
N GLU A 305 -0.40 -19.96 11.21
CA GLU A 305 -1.13 -20.68 10.15
C GLU A 305 -0.76 -22.18 10.14
N ASP A 306 0.54 -22.50 10.16
CA ASP A 306 1.05 -23.87 10.07
C ASP A 306 0.68 -24.73 11.30
N LEU A 307 0.61 -24.14 12.50
CA LEU A 307 0.21 -24.87 13.71
C LEU A 307 -1.26 -25.32 13.72
N ASN A 308 -2.12 -24.66 12.92
CA ASN A 308 -3.52 -25.00 12.68
C ASN A 308 -4.26 -25.58 13.91
N GLN A 309 -4.29 -24.80 15.00
CA GLN A 309 -4.90 -25.23 16.27
C GLN A 309 -6.43 -25.23 16.23
N SER A 310 -7.07 -26.01 17.11
CA SER A 310 -8.52 -26.00 17.29
C SER A 310 -9.01 -24.63 17.77
N GLU A 311 -10.29 -24.29 17.53
CA GLU A 311 -10.85 -22.97 17.91
C GLU A 311 -10.77 -22.66 19.42
N THR A 312 -10.66 -23.68 20.26
CA THR A 312 -10.63 -23.55 21.72
C THR A 312 -9.22 -23.44 22.29
N GLU A 313 -8.19 -23.81 21.53
CA GLU A 313 -6.80 -23.88 21.99
C GLU A 313 -5.94 -22.88 21.22
N ASN A 314 -5.69 -21.72 21.83
CA ASN A 314 -4.80 -20.73 21.24
C ASN A 314 -3.31 -21.07 21.49
N ILE A 315 -2.42 -20.24 20.94
CA ILE A 315 -0.97 -20.44 20.98
C ILE A 315 -0.39 -20.44 22.40
N CYS A 316 -1.09 -19.87 23.39
CA CYS A 316 -0.66 -19.89 24.78
C CYS A 316 -0.74 -21.29 25.41
N MET A 317 -1.50 -22.22 24.80
CA MET A 317 -1.67 -23.60 25.26
C MET A 317 -0.74 -24.59 24.53
N VAL A 318 0.10 -24.12 23.62
CA VAL A 318 0.96 -25.00 22.82
C VAL A 318 1.98 -25.72 23.69
N THR A 319 2.12 -27.03 23.46
CA THR A 319 3.03 -27.89 24.22
C THR A 319 4.43 -27.90 23.60
N SER A 320 5.43 -28.33 24.37
CA SER A 320 6.79 -28.53 23.84
C SER A 320 6.86 -29.55 22.71
N GLN A 321 6.00 -30.57 22.73
CA GLN A 321 5.94 -31.56 21.66
C GLN A 321 5.45 -30.94 20.36
N GLN A 322 4.37 -30.15 20.39
CA GLN A 322 3.85 -29.46 19.20
C GLN A 322 4.87 -28.46 18.63
N MET A 323 5.61 -27.75 19.49
CA MET A 323 6.70 -26.87 19.04
C MET A 323 7.82 -27.66 18.33
N ASP A 324 8.19 -28.82 18.87
CA ASP A 324 9.22 -29.67 18.28
C ASP A 324 8.78 -30.26 16.94
N GLU A 325 7.53 -30.70 16.83
CA GLU A 325 6.92 -31.15 15.57
C GLU A 325 6.93 -30.04 14.51
N TYR A 326 6.55 -28.81 14.88
CA TYR A 326 6.60 -27.65 13.99
C TYR A 326 8.02 -27.38 13.49
N PHE A 327 9.01 -27.26 14.40
CA PHE A 327 10.37 -26.93 14.00
C PHE A 327 11.01 -28.02 13.16
N ARG A 328 10.73 -29.31 13.43
CA ARG A 328 11.18 -30.41 12.57
C ARG A 328 10.58 -30.34 11.16
N ALA A 329 9.28 -30.06 11.05
CA ALA A 329 8.64 -29.87 9.74
C ALA A 329 9.25 -28.67 8.98
N GLU A 330 9.53 -27.57 9.68
CA GLU A 330 10.16 -26.38 9.12
C GLU A 330 11.61 -26.64 8.68
N GLN A 331 12.33 -27.55 9.35
CA GLN A 331 13.70 -27.94 8.95
C GLN A 331 13.75 -28.70 7.62
N VAL A 332 12.68 -29.41 7.25
CA VAL A 332 12.57 -30.15 5.98
C VAL A 332 12.32 -29.21 4.80
N ARG A 333 11.79 -28.00 5.05
CA ARG A 333 11.60 -27.00 4.00
C ARG A 333 12.98 -26.55 3.47
N GLU A 334 13.13 -26.45 2.15
CA GLU A 334 14.37 -26.03 1.46
C GLU A 334 14.64 -24.53 1.64
N VAL A 335 14.90 -24.09 2.88
CA VAL A 335 15.23 -22.71 3.23
C VAL A 335 16.67 -22.64 3.74
N LYS A 336 17.36 -21.53 3.41
CA LYS A 336 18.70 -21.24 3.94
C LYS A 336 18.70 -21.22 5.47
N GLU A 337 19.80 -21.65 6.06
CA GLU A 337 20.01 -21.73 7.51
C GLU A 337 19.79 -20.38 8.19
N GLU A 338 20.27 -19.26 7.60
CA GLU A 338 20.02 -17.93 8.19
C GLU A 338 18.54 -17.55 8.18
N THR A 339 17.78 -18.03 7.19
CA THR A 339 16.34 -17.77 7.11
C THR A 339 15.60 -18.60 8.15
N PHE A 340 15.97 -19.86 8.32
CA PHE A 340 15.45 -20.72 9.39
C PHE A 340 15.72 -20.12 10.78
N ASN A 341 16.97 -19.74 11.06
CA ASN A 341 17.33 -19.14 12.35
C ASN A 341 16.56 -17.83 12.61
N LYS A 342 16.35 -17.00 11.58
CA LYS A 342 15.50 -15.80 11.71
C LYS A 342 14.07 -16.15 12.09
N LYS A 343 13.48 -17.20 11.50
CA LYS A 343 12.13 -17.67 11.88
C LYS A 343 12.09 -18.08 13.35
N VAL A 344 13.05 -18.91 13.80
CA VAL A 344 13.16 -19.32 15.21
C VAL A 344 13.22 -18.11 16.14
N MET A 345 14.06 -17.11 15.83
CA MET A 345 14.19 -15.90 16.65
C MET A 345 12.92 -15.04 16.66
N CYS A 346 12.22 -14.91 15.52
CA CYS A 346 10.95 -14.18 15.45
C CYS A 346 9.88 -14.85 16.32
N ILE A 347 9.80 -16.18 16.29
CA ILE A 347 8.90 -16.95 17.15
C ILE A 347 9.30 -16.74 18.62
N LEU A 348 10.59 -16.83 18.95
CA LEU A 348 11.08 -16.58 20.30
C LEU A 348 10.72 -15.17 20.81
N HIS A 349 10.86 -14.13 20.00
CA HIS A 349 10.46 -12.77 20.38
C HIS A 349 8.95 -12.66 20.67
N PHE A 350 8.12 -13.33 19.86
CA PHE A 350 6.67 -13.39 20.09
C PHE A 350 6.34 -14.08 21.43
N PHE A 351 6.93 -15.24 21.72
CA PHE A 351 6.72 -15.92 23.00
C PHE A 351 7.28 -15.14 24.19
N ASN A 352 8.41 -14.45 24.03
CA ASN A 352 8.92 -13.54 25.05
C ASN A 352 7.93 -12.41 25.34
N TYR A 353 7.31 -11.83 24.31
CA TYR A 353 6.24 -10.86 24.49
C TYR A 353 5.05 -11.44 25.26
N LEU A 354 4.57 -12.63 24.88
CA LEU A 354 3.46 -13.31 25.56
C LEU A 354 3.78 -13.54 27.05
N LYS A 355 5.01 -13.97 27.35
CA LYS A 355 5.49 -14.16 28.72
C LYS A 355 5.53 -12.85 29.51
N VAL A 356 6.13 -11.80 28.94
CA VAL A 356 6.23 -10.47 29.60
C VAL A 356 4.85 -9.85 29.83
N LYS A 357 3.87 -10.13 28.97
CA LYS A 357 2.47 -9.70 29.14
C LYS A 357 1.62 -10.63 30.02
N GLY A 358 2.20 -11.71 30.54
CA GLY A 358 1.51 -12.64 31.43
C GLY A 358 0.50 -13.55 30.75
N HIS A 359 0.55 -13.70 29.42
CA HIS A 359 -0.30 -14.64 28.69
C HIS A 359 0.16 -16.10 28.84
N ILE A 360 1.44 -16.31 29.16
CA ILE A 360 2.05 -17.61 29.45
C ILE A 360 3.04 -17.47 30.60
N GLU A 361 3.25 -18.55 31.36
CA GLU A 361 4.25 -18.59 32.44
C GLU A 361 5.65 -18.94 31.93
N ARG A 362 5.73 -19.89 31.00
CA ARG A 362 6.98 -20.42 30.44
C ARG A 362 6.90 -20.54 28.92
N ILE A 363 8.03 -20.30 28.25
CA ILE A 363 8.19 -20.52 26.82
C ILE A 363 8.28 -22.04 26.58
N PRO A 364 7.47 -22.62 25.67
CA PRO A 364 7.36 -24.08 25.52
C PRO A 364 8.50 -24.71 24.72
N PHE A 365 9.55 -23.97 24.36
CA PHE A 365 10.70 -24.48 23.60
C PHE A 365 11.98 -23.72 23.98
N ASP A 366 13.12 -24.28 23.61
CA ASP A 366 14.42 -23.63 23.69
C ASP A 366 14.93 -23.33 22.27
N ALA A 367 15.19 -22.07 21.97
CA ALA A 367 15.63 -21.67 20.63
C ALA A 367 17.03 -22.21 20.30
N ASP A 368 17.92 -22.32 21.29
CA ASP A 368 19.31 -22.74 21.09
C ASP A 368 19.40 -24.19 20.60
N TYR A 369 18.39 -25.02 20.91
CA TYR A 369 18.28 -26.38 20.40
C TYR A 369 18.04 -26.45 18.88
N TYR A 370 17.36 -25.45 18.32
CA TYR A 370 16.97 -25.46 16.90
C TYR A 370 17.91 -24.66 16.00
N ILE A 371 18.59 -23.64 16.54
CA ILE A 371 19.46 -22.77 15.76
C ILE A 371 20.51 -23.60 15.00
N LYS A 372 20.49 -23.48 13.67
CA LYS A 372 21.44 -24.14 12.78
C LYS A 372 22.75 -23.38 12.78
N LYS A 373 23.86 -24.10 12.74
CA LYS A 373 25.17 -23.48 12.49
C LYS A 373 25.17 -22.86 11.10
N THR A 374 25.30 -21.55 11.03
CA THR A 374 25.45 -20.82 9.78
C THR A 374 26.92 -20.71 9.47
N PHE A 375 27.33 -21.23 8.32
CA PHE A 375 28.64 -20.90 7.76
C PHE A 375 28.44 -19.71 6.85
N GLU A 376 29.20 -18.64 7.06
CA GLU A 376 29.15 -17.48 6.17
C GLU A 376 29.67 -17.93 4.78
N GLN A 377 28.76 -18.27 3.87
CA GLN A 377 29.11 -18.46 2.46
C GLN A 377 29.44 -17.09 1.88
N HIS A 378 30.74 -16.83 1.76
CA HIS A 378 31.29 -15.79 0.91
C HIS A 378 30.93 -16.16 -0.54
N LEU A 379 29.77 -15.70 -0.97
CA LEU A 379 29.39 -15.75 -2.37
C LEU A 379 30.26 -14.71 -3.05
N ASP A 380 31.15 -15.13 -3.93
CA ASP A 380 31.81 -14.27 -4.91
C ASP A 380 30.70 -13.53 -5.69
N ARG A 381 30.40 -12.31 -5.22
CA ARG A 381 29.26 -11.50 -5.66
C ARG A 381 29.72 -10.22 -6.33
N SER A 382 31.00 -10.14 -6.65
CA SER A 382 31.52 -9.09 -7.49
C SER A 382 30.95 -9.28 -8.89
N VAL A 383 30.38 -8.23 -9.46
CA VAL A 383 29.95 -8.23 -10.87
C VAL A 383 31.17 -8.33 -11.76
N GLU A 384 31.14 -9.24 -12.73
CA GLU A 384 32.18 -9.44 -13.72
C GLU A 384 32.43 -8.17 -14.56
N GLN A 385 33.69 -7.93 -14.93
CA GLN A 385 34.08 -6.74 -15.69
C GLN A 385 33.37 -6.67 -17.04
N GLU A 386 33.25 -7.81 -17.73
CA GLU A 386 32.57 -7.94 -19.03
C GLU A 386 31.12 -7.45 -18.97
N VAL A 387 30.37 -7.89 -17.96
CA VAL A 387 28.98 -7.44 -17.72
C VAL A 387 28.92 -5.93 -17.48
N MET A 388 29.87 -5.38 -16.71
CA MET A 388 29.92 -3.93 -16.46
C MET A 388 30.19 -3.16 -17.75
N ASP A 389 31.12 -3.64 -18.58
CA ASP A 389 31.48 -3.01 -19.85
C ASP A 389 30.31 -3.06 -20.85
N GLU A 390 29.60 -4.18 -20.94
CA GLU A 390 28.40 -4.31 -21.77
C GLU A 390 27.28 -3.33 -21.34
N ILE A 391 27.03 -3.22 -20.03
CA ILE A 391 26.04 -2.28 -19.50
C ILE A 391 26.48 -0.84 -19.79
N MET A 392 27.74 -0.51 -19.56
CA MET A 392 28.28 0.83 -19.82
C MET A 392 28.20 1.20 -21.31
N ALA A 393 28.51 0.27 -22.21
CA ALA A 393 28.40 0.43 -23.66
C ALA A 393 26.95 0.68 -24.11
N ASN A 394 25.96 0.10 -23.42
CA ASN A 394 24.54 0.24 -23.73
C ASN A 394 23.80 1.28 -22.88
N LEU A 395 24.48 1.94 -21.93
CA LEU A 395 23.84 2.77 -20.90
C LEU A 395 23.02 3.94 -21.49
N TYR A 396 23.38 4.43 -22.68
CA TYR A 396 22.65 5.49 -23.37
C TYR A 396 21.23 5.07 -23.80
N LYS A 397 20.97 3.76 -23.96
CA LYS A 397 19.65 3.20 -24.27
C LYS A 397 18.74 3.14 -23.03
N PHE A 398 19.31 3.25 -21.84
CA PHE A 398 18.57 3.15 -20.60
C PHE A 398 17.82 4.47 -20.32
N PRO A 399 16.64 4.42 -19.66
CA PRO A 399 15.95 5.61 -19.19
C PRO A 399 16.90 6.53 -18.38
N GLU A 400 16.74 7.85 -18.52
CA GLU A 400 17.66 8.85 -17.93
C GLU A 400 17.80 8.72 -16.41
N ASP A 401 16.68 8.50 -15.71
CA ASP A 401 16.68 8.24 -14.27
C ASP A 401 17.42 6.93 -13.94
N THR A 402 17.10 5.86 -14.65
CA THR A 402 17.72 4.54 -14.46
C THR A 402 19.24 4.58 -14.66
N ARG A 403 19.74 5.21 -15.73
CA ARG A 403 21.19 5.28 -15.97
C ARG A 403 21.92 6.07 -14.89
N LEU A 404 21.36 7.20 -14.45
CA LEU A 404 21.99 8.02 -13.43
C LEU A 404 21.99 7.28 -12.10
N MET A 405 20.87 6.65 -11.71
CA MET A 405 20.82 5.81 -10.51
C MET A 405 21.82 4.65 -10.58
N PHE A 406 21.97 3.99 -11.74
CA PHE A 406 22.96 2.94 -11.95
C PHE A 406 24.40 3.43 -11.73
N LEU A 407 24.76 4.62 -12.24
CA LEU A 407 26.09 5.20 -12.01
C LEU A 407 26.43 5.40 -10.52
N HIS A 408 25.42 5.57 -9.64
CA HIS A 408 25.66 5.62 -8.20
C HIS A 408 25.93 4.25 -7.60
N LEU A 409 25.33 3.19 -8.15
CA LEU A 409 25.61 1.83 -7.71
C LEU A 409 26.99 1.38 -8.20
N TRP A 410 27.24 1.55 -9.50
CA TRP A 410 28.46 1.13 -10.17
C TRP A 410 29.68 1.96 -9.81
N GLY A 411 29.56 3.29 -9.78
CA GLY A 411 30.72 4.19 -9.64
C GLY A 411 31.10 4.53 -8.20
N ILE A 412 30.16 4.42 -7.26
CA ILE A 412 30.40 4.79 -5.85
C ILE A 412 29.83 3.80 -4.81
N GLY A 413 29.12 2.74 -5.22
CA GLY A 413 28.79 1.61 -4.34
C GLY A 413 27.70 1.92 -3.31
N LEU A 414 26.83 2.90 -3.58
CA LEU A 414 25.70 3.21 -2.70
C LEU A 414 24.68 2.07 -2.68
N ARG A 415 23.95 1.94 -1.56
CA ARG A 415 22.80 1.02 -1.51
C ARG A 415 21.68 1.58 -2.37
N ILE A 416 20.88 0.73 -3.00
CA ILE A 416 19.75 1.20 -3.82
C ILE A 416 18.76 2.08 -3.04
N SER A 417 18.50 1.78 -1.76
CA SER A 417 17.63 2.61 -0.93
C SER A 417 18.23 4.00 -0.65
N GLU A 418 19.56 4.09 -0.53
CA GLU A 418 20.30 5.35 -0.41
C GLU A 418 20.12 6.17 -1.71
N VAL A 419 20.33 5.56 -2.88
CA VAL A 419 20.17 6.24 -4.19
C VAL A 419 18.73 6.71 -4.40
N CYS A 420 17.74 5.86 -4.12
CA CYS A 420 16.32 6.17 -4.26
C CYS A 420 15.83 7.31 -3.35
N THR A 421 16.58 7.66 -2.30
CA THR A 421 16.20 8.67 -1.31
C THR A 421 17.12 9.89 -1.29
N LEU A 422 18.01 10.03 -2.28
CA LEU A 422 18.85 11.22 -2.44
C LEU A 422 18.01 12.49 -2.65
N LYS A 423 18.40 13.57 -1.96
CA LYS A 423 17.73 14.88 -2.01
C LYS A 423 18.49 15.90 -2.86
N GLY A 424 17.81 16.94 -3.34
CA GLY A 424 18.40 17.93 -4.25
C GLY A 424 19.65 18.64 -3.72
N ASN A 425 19.82 18.71 -2.40
CA ASN A 425 21.01 19.25 -1.75
C ASN A 425 22.13 18.21 -1.47
N ALA A 426 22.03 16.99 -1.98
CA ALA A 426 22.99 15.92 -1.67
C ALA A 426 24.40 16.20 -2.19
N TYR A 427 24.57 17.01 -3.24
CA TYR A 427 25.86 17.21 -3.92
C TYR A 427 26.42 18.61 -3.64
N TYR A 428 27.71 18.67 -3.29
CA TYR A 428 28.41 19.91 -2.98
C TYR A 428 29.89 19.83 -3.36
N MET A 429 30.53 21.00 -3.46
CA MET A 429 31.96 21.13 -3.64
C MET A 429 32.62 21.45 -2.30
N GLN A 430 33.74 20.81 -2.01
CA GLN A 430 34.61 21.17 -0.89
C GLN A 430 36.02 21.38 -1.45
N GLY A 431 36.43 22.65 -1.55
CA GLY A 431 37.63 23.00 -2.30
C GLY A 431 37.49 22.63 -3.77
N GLN A 432 38.41 21.80 -4.27
CA GLN A 432 38.41 21.31 -5.66
C GLN A 432 37.69 19.96 -5.83
N ASP A 433 37.32 19.32 -4.73
CA ASP A 433 36.72 17.98 -4.74
C ASP A 433 35.20 18.05 -4.71
N ALA A 434 34.56 17.16 -5.45
CA ALA A 434 33.12 16.98 -5.44
C ALA A 434 32.73 15.91 -4.41
N TRP A 435 31.67 16.18 -3.66
CA TRP A 435 31.20 15.33 -2.57
C TRP A 435 29.71 15.05 -2.68
N ILE A 436 29.29 13.93 -2.10
CA ILE A 436 27.89 13.60 -1.87
C ILE A 436 27.64 13.35 -0.38
N GLN A 437 26.53 13.87 0.14
CA GLN A 437 26.00 13.55 1.46
C GLN A 437 24.76 12.65 1.30
N VAL A 438 24.79 11.50 1.97
CA VAL A 438 23.81 10.43 1.80
C VAL A 438 23.24 10.01 3.15
N TYR A 439 21.91 9.97 3.27
CA TYR A 439 21.25 9.43 4.46
C TYR A 439 21.16 7.90 4.37
N GLN A 440 21.68 7.21 5.37
CA GLN A 440 21.67 5.76 5.45
C GLN A 440 20.47 5.28 6.26
N ILE A 441 19.40 4.86 5.58
CA ILE A 441 18.14 4.43 6.24
C ILE A 441 18.36 3.36 7.30
N LYS A 442 19.17 2.33 6.99
CA LYS A 442 19.44 1.21 7.91
C LYS A 442 20.19 1.67 9.17
N MET A 443 21.14 2.60 9.00
CA MET A 443 22.04 3.05 10.07
C MET A 443 21.52 4.28 10.80
N ARG A 444 20.49 4.96 10.22
CA ARG A 444 19.91 6.21 10.70
C ARG A 444 20.94 7.33 10.89
N THR A 445 21.92 7.40 10.00
CA THR A 445 22.98 8.41 10.02
C THR A 445 23.33 8.89 8.61
N TYR A 446 24.08 9.98 8.51
CA TYR A 446 24.62 10.47 7.25
C TYR A 446 26.05 10.00 7.03
N LYS A 447 26.38 9.66 5.79
CA LYS A 447 27.77 9.54 5.33
C LYS A 447 28.08 10.59 4.26
N ARG A 448 29.34 10.96 4.17
CA ARG A 448 29.89 11.86 3.15
C ARG A 448 31.03 11.14 2.45
N ILE A 449 30.96 11.04 1.14
CA ILE A 449 32.01 10.41 0.34
C ILE A 449 32.39 11.31 -0.84
N PRO A 450 33.68 11.34 -1.22
CA PRO A 450 34.11 12.03 -2.43
C PRO A 450 33.54 11.29 -3.65
N ILE A 451 33.23 12.03 -4.72
CA ILE A 451 32.68 11.48 -5.96
C ILE A 451 33.43 12.02 -7.18
N PRO A 452 33.42 11.29 -8.31
CA PRO A 452 33.96 11.81 -9.56
C PRO A 452 33.27 13.10 -9.99
N MET A 453 34.06 14.09 -10.42
CA MET A 453 33.57 15.38 -10.93
C MET A 453 32.57 15.21 -12.09
N ALA A 454 32.74 14.17 -12.92
CA ALA A 454 31.79 13.85 -13.99
C ALA A 454 30.38 13.53 -13.44
N LEU A 455 30.29 12.71 -12.38
CA LEU A 455 29.01 12.37 -11.75
C LEU A 455 28.37 13.61 -11.13
N TYR A 456 29.16 14.44 -10.44
CA TYR A 456 28.69 15.71 -9.89
C TYR A 456 28.04 16.60 -10.97
N LYS A 457 28.74 16.84 -12.08
CA LYS A 457 28.26 17.67 -13.19
C LYS A 457 26.96 17.10 -13.79
N LEU A 458 26.91 15.79 -14.05
CA LEU A 458 25.71 15.12 -14.56
C LEU A 458 24.51 15.32 -13.62
N MET A 459 24.73 15.16 -12.32
CA MET A 459 23.67 15.31 -11.33
C MET A 459 23.22 16.77 -11.16
N LYS A 460 24.14 17.75 -11.23
CA LYS A 460 23.77 19.17 -11.23
C LYS A 460 22.91 19.54 -12.43
N ILE A 461 23.22 19.01 -13.62
CA ILE A 461 22.40 19.18 -14.83
C ILE A 461 21.02 18.55 -14.64
N TYR A 462 20.96 17.31 -14.17
CA TYR A 462 19.69 16.61 -13.94
C TYR A 462 18.79 17.34 -12.91
N ILE A 463 19.36 17.76 -11.79
CA ILE A 463 18.67 18.52 -10.73
C ILE A 463 18.08 19.82 -11.28
N ALA A 464 18.86 20.56 -12.08
CA ALA A 464 18.41 21.80 -12.72
C ALA A 464 17.33 21.55 -13.78
N LYS A 465 17.52 20.54 -14.65
CA LYS A 465 16.58 20.15 -15.72
C LYS A 465 15.18 19.85 -15.18
N TYR A 466 15.09 19.21 -14.01
CA TYR A 466 13.82 18.84 -13.37
C TYR A 466 13.42 19.77 -12.22
N ASN A 467 14.10 20.91 -12.07
CA ASN A 467 13.83 21.93 -11.05
C ASN A 467 13.67 21.37 -9.62
N ARG A 468 14.55 20.45 -9.22
CA ARG A 468 14.48 19.78 -7.90
C ARG A 468 14.90 20.74 -6.80
N LYS A 469 14.05 20.92 -5.79
CA LYS A 469 14.39 21.72 -4.60
C LYS A 469 15.34 20.96 -3.67
N ALA A 470 15.95 21.69 -2.74
CA ALA A 470 16.94 21.18 -1.81
C ALA A 470 16.44 19.98 -0.98
N ASP A 471 15.20 20.04 -0.51
CA ASP A 471 14.57 19.07 0.39
C ASP A 471 13.79 17.96 -0.34
N GLU A 472 13.56 18.13 -1.64
CA GLU A 472 12.88 17.17 -2.51
C GLU A 472 13.78 16.02 -2.92
N TYR A 473 13.19 14.85 -3.17
CA TYR A 473 13.89 13.72 -3.77
C TYR A 473 14.31 14.06 -5.20
N ILE A 474 15.55 13.72 -5.56
CA ILE A 474 16.07 13.92 -6.92
C ILE A 474 15.34 13.01 -7.91
N PHE A 475 15.30 11.71 -7.57
CA PHE A 475 14.55 10.70 -8.29
C PHE A 475 13.18 10.56 -7.63
N GLN A 476 12.13 10.87 -8.38
CA GLN A 476 10.76 10.86 -7.86
C GLN A 476 9.93 9.76 -8.49
N ASN A 477 9.04 9.16 -7.70
CA ASN A 477 7.94 8.36 -8.22
C ASN A 477 6.86 9.25 -8.85
N LYS A 478 5.83 8.64 -9.45
CA LYS A 478 4.74 9.38 -10.13
C LYS A 478 3.97 10.36 -9.24
N LYS A 479 4.05 10.22 -7.91
CA LYS A 479 3.40 11.07 -6.91
C LYS A 479 4.34 12.11 -6.29
N GLY A 480 5.57 12.24 -6.78
CA GLY A 480 6.57 13.19 -6.26
C GLY A 480 7.36 12.69 -5.03
N GLY A 481 7.01 11.53 -4.47
CA GLY A 481 7.75 10.91 -3.36
C GLY A 481 9.03 10.20 -3.83
N ALA A 482 9.76 9.60 -2.89
CA ALA A 482 11.00 8.86 -3.18
C ALA A 482 10.81 7.80 -4.28
N TYR A 483 11.86 7.58 -5.07
CA TYR A 483 11.84 6.58 -6.13
C TYR A 483 11.71 5.17 -5.53
N HIS A 484 10.90 4.31 -6.13
CA HIS A 484 10.68 2.98 -5.60
C HIS A 484 11.77 2.01 -6.06
N LYS A 485 12.46 1.34 -5.13
CA LYS A 485 13.58 0.43 -5.44
C LYS A 485 13.17 -0.74 -6.35
N GLY A 486 11.94 -1.24 -6.19
CA GLY A 486 11.39 -2.29 -7.06
C GLY A 486 11.16 -1.79 -8.49
N THR A 487 10.77 -0.52 -8.66
CA THR A 487 10.60 0.07 -9.99
C THR A 487 11.94 0.22 -10.69
N PHE A 488 12.98 0.65 -9.96
CA PHE A 488 14.34 0.70 -10.49
C PHE A 488 14.83 -0.68 -10.92
N LYS A 489 14.70 -1.69 -10.03
CA LYS A 489 15.09 -3.08 -10.33
C LYS A 489 14.42 -3.60 -11.61
N ASN A 490 13.11 -3.38 -11.75
CA ASN A 490 12.36 -3.84 -12.92
C ASN A 490 12.81 -3.12 -14.21
N LYS A 491 13.06 -1.80 -14.14
CA LYS A 491 13.60 -1.05 -15.29
C LYS A 491 15.00 -1.53 -15.68
N MET A 492 15.87 -1.79 -14.71
CA MET A 492 17.21 -2.34 -14.96
C MET A 492 17.14 -3.71 -15.63
N LEU A 493 16.39 -4.66 -15.05
CA LEU A 493 16.24 -6.01 -15.62
C LEU A 493 15.71 -5.97 -17.05
N ARG A 494 14.69 -5.13 -17.29
CA ARG A 494 14.13 -4.93 -18.63
C ARG A 494 15.18 -4.39 -19.61
N ALA A 495 15.92 -3.35 -19.22
CA ALA A 495 16.93 -2.74 -20.07
C ALA A 495 18.10 -3.69 -20.35
N CYS A 496 18.57 -4.45 -19.35
CA CYS A 496 19.59 -5.48 -19.53
C CYS A 496 19.13 -6.56 -20.53
N LYS A 497 17.89 -7.03 -20.40
CA LYS A 497 17.30 -7.99 -21.34
C LYS A 497 17.18 -7.43 -22.75
N GLU A 498 16.67 -6.20 -22.90
CA GLU A 498 16.53 -5.54 -24.21
C GLU A 498 17.88 -5.26 -24.90
N CYS A 499 18.96 -5.10 -24.11
CA CYS A 499 20.32 -4.90 -24.63
C CYS A 499 21.13 -6.20 -24.76
N ASN A 500 20.51 -7.37 -24.49
CA ASN A 500 21.16 -8.67 -24.54
C ASN A 500 22.42 -8.79 -23.67
N ILE A 501 22.40 -8.16 -22.48
CA ILE A 501 23.53 -8.23 -21.54
C ILE A 501 23.69 -9.67 -21.07
N GLN A 502 24.89 -10.23 -21.19
CA GLN A 502 25.19 -11.64 -20.92
C GLN A 502 24.16 -12.58 -21.57
N ASP A 503 24.01 -12.44 -22.89
CA ASP A 503 23.05 -13.20 -23.70
C ASP A 503 21.58 -13.10 -23.24
N GLY A 504 21.24 -12.03 -22.53
CA GLY A 504 19.89 -11.76 -22.03
C GLY A 504 19.54 -12.47 -20.72
N GLU A 505 20.47 -13.25 -20.16
CA GLU A 505 20.29 -14.02 -18.93
C GLU A 505 20.79 -13.27 -17.67
N TYR A 506 21.36 -12.08 -17.84
CA TYR A 506 21.89 -11.32 -16.71
C TYR A 506 20.81 -10.94 -15.68
N ILE A 507 21.01 -11.40 -14.44
CA ILE A 507 20.14 -11.07 -13.30
C ILE A 507 20.74 -9.92 -12.51
N PHE A 508 20.30 -8.70 -12.82
CA PHE A 508 20.73 -7.50 -12.10
C PHE A 508 20.42 -7.56 -10.60
N ARG A 509 21.47 -7.34 -9.79
CA ARG A 509 21.42 -7.26 -8.33
C ARG A 509 22.17 -6.02 -7.85
N SER A 510 21.44 -4.99 -7.43
CA SER A 510 22.04 -3.70 -7.02
C SER A 510 23.13 -3.78 -5.95
N HIS A 511 23.06 -4.76 -5.03
CA HIS A 511 24.05 -4.90 -3.96
C HIS A 511 25.37 -5.51 -4.45
N ASP A 512 25.36 -6.22 -5.58
CA ASP A 512 26.54 -6.91 -6.11
C ASP A 512 27.58 -5.87 -6.62
N TYR A 513 27.14 -4.73 -7.16
CA TYR A 513 28.03 -3.61 -7.52
C TYR A 513 28.77 -3.00 -6.31
N ARG A 514 28.14 -3.03 -5.14
CA ARG A 514 28.79 -2.60 -3.89
C ARG A 514 29.86 -3.60 -3.46
N HIS A 515 29.65 -4.90 -3.70
CA HIS A 515 30.70 -5.91 -3.53
C HIS A 515 31.86 -5.61 -4.47
N THR A 516 31.60 -5.37 -5.76
CA THR A 516 32.65 -5.02 -6.73
C THR A 516 33.52 -3.85 -6.27
N ILE A 517 32.91 -2.75 -5.78
CA ILE A 517 33.69 -1.60 -5.29
C ILE A 517 34.50 -1.92 -4.04
N ALA A 518 33.92 -2.66 -3.10
CA ALA A 518 34.61 -3.02 -1.87
C ALA A 518 35.83 -3.91 -2.16
N THR A 519 35.67 -4.89 -3.05
CA THR A 519 36.75 -5.75 -3.55
C THR A 519 37.82 -4.92 -4.27
N ALA A 520 37.42 -4.02 -5.19
CA ALA A 520 38.36 -3.18 -5.94
C ALA A 520 39.18 -2.24 -5.04
N PHE A 521 38.57 -1.63 -4.02
CA PHE A 521 39.30 -0.83 -3.04
C PHE A 521 40.27 -1.66 -2.21
N TYR A 522 39.87 -2.86 -1.82
CA TYR A 522 40.75 -3.73 -1.07
C TYR A 522 41.95 -4.22 -1.91
N ASP A 523 41.72 -4.53 -3.18
CA ASP A 523 42.74 -4.97 -4.13
C ASP A 523 43.73 -3.85 -4.48
N THR A 524 43.29 -2.60 -4.42
CA THR A 524 44.15 -1.40 -4.55
C THR A 524 44.78 -0.93 -3.23
N GLU A 525 44.80 -1.81 -2.22
CA GLU A 525 45.46 -1.59 -0.92
C GLU A 525 44.89 -0.44 -0.08
N VAL A 526 43.64 -0.04 -0.33
CA VAL A 526 42.94 0.90 0.54
C VAL A 526 42.74 0.25 1.93
N PRO A 527 43.10 0.95 3.04
CA PRO A 527 42.91 0.42 4.38
C PRO A 527 41.46 0.01 4.65
N ILE A 528 41.25 -1.12 5.32
CA ILE A 528 39.90 -1.67 5.59
C ILE A 528 39.01 -0.69 6.37
N GLN A 529 39.60 0.14 7.24
CA GLN A 529 38.92 1.21 7.96
C GLN A 529 38.36 2.26 7.01
N SER A 530 39.15 2.67 6.01
CA SER A 530 38.71 3.63 4.99
C SER A 530 37.59 3.05 4.13
N ILE A 531 37.66 1.76 3.77
CA ILE A 531 36.59 1.06 3.05
C ILE A 531 35.33 1.00 3.92
N ARG A 532 35.45 0.67 5.21
CA ARG A 532 34.33 0.66 6.17
C ARG A 532 33.63 2.02 6.22
N ASP A 533 34.38 3.10 6.37
CA ASP A 533 33.83 4.46 6.49
C ASP A 533 33.20 4.92 5.16
N TYR A 534 33.84 4.63 4.03
CA TYR A 534 33.30 4.90 2.69
C TYR A 534 31.97 4.18 2.44
N LEU A 535 31.92 2.89 2.78
CA LEU A 535 30.73 2.08 2.65
C LEU A 535 29.66 2.50 3.68
N GLY A 536 30.05 3.05 4.83
CA GLY A 536 29.18 3.39 5.95
C GLY A 536 28.71 2.13 6.67
N HIS A 537 29.67 1.36 7.18
CA HIS A 537 29.50 0.18 8.04
C HIS A 537 29.88 0.54 9.49
N ASP A 538 29.14 0.06 10.49
CA ASP A 538 29.47 0.24 11.91
C ASP A 538 30.75 -0.49 12.35
N TYR A 539 31.00 -1.68 11.79
CA TYR A 539 32.05 -2.59 12.24
C TYR A 539 32.89 -3.09 11.05
N GLU A 540 34.18 -3.35 11.28
CA GLU A 540 35.10 -3.81 10.24
C GLU A 540 34.72 -5.20 9.69
N GLU A 541 34.19 -6.07 10.54
CA GLU A 541 33.72 -7.41 10.19
C GLU A 541 32.70 -7.35 9.07
N MET A 542 31.84 -6.32 9.06
CA MET A 542 30.90 -6.10 7.97
C MET A 542 31.61 -5.80 6.65
N THR A 543 32.75 -5.12 6.66
CA THR A 543 33.55 -4.84 5.47
C THR A 543 34.37 -6.06 5.04
N ARG A 544 34.91 -6.83 5.99
CA ARG A 544 35.64 -8.08 5.71
C ARG A 544 34.81 -9.09 4.94
N ARG A 545 33.48 -9.08 5.11
CA ARG A 545 32.52 -9.86 4.31
C ARG A 545 32.54 -9.57 2.80
N TYR A 546 33.03 -8.40 2.40
CA TYR A 546 33.10 -7.98 1.00
C TYR A 546 34.48 -8.19 0.37
N VAL A 547 35.46 -8.64 1.16
CA VAL A 547 36.85 -8.74 0.72
C VAL A 547 37.11 -10.18 0.28
N ASP A 548 36.75 -10.47 -0.97
CA ASP A 548 36.69 -11.82 -1.56
C ASP A 548 38.05 -12.47 -1.91
N PHE A 549 39.20 -11.85 -1.63
CA PHE A 549 40.49 -12.31 -2.22
C PHE A 549 41.68 -12.49 -1.27
N MET A 550 41.47 -13.08 -0.09
CA MET A 550 42.62 -13.62 0.68
C MET A 550 43.43 -14.66 -0.13
N PRO A 551 42.84 -15.61 -0.88
CA PRO A 551 43.61 -16.61 -1.62
C PRO A 551 44.51 -16.03 -2.71
N LYS A 552 44.02 -15.10 -3.56
CA LYS A 552 44.86 -14.45 -4.59
C LYS A 552 45.89 -13.50 -3.99
N LYS A 553 45.60 -12.80 -2.88
CA LYS A 553 46.63 -12.02 -2.19
C LYS A 553 47.67 -12.92 -1.53
N ILE A 554 47.28 -14.05 -0.95
CA ILE A 554 48.21 -15.05 -0.45
C ILE A 554 49.05 -15.57 -1.62
N GLU A 555 48.45 -15.92 -2.75
CA GLU A 555 49.16 -16.37 -3.95
C GLU A 555 50.13 -15.30 -4.48
N LYS A 556 49.68 -14.05 -4.64
CA LYS A 556 50.52 -12.94 -5.09
C LYS A 556 51.61 -12.59 -4.08
N ALA A 557 51.32 -12.54 -2.79
CA ALA A 557 52.30 -12.31 -1.73
C ALA A 557 53.29 -13.48 -1.65
N ASN A 558 52.84 -14.70 -1.88
CA ASN A 558 53.66 -15.90 -1.96
C ASN A 558 54.59 -15.84 -3.19
N GLU A 559 54.06 -15.48 -4.36
CA GLU A 559 54.85 -15.22 -5.56
C GLU A 559 55.88 -14.09 -5.35
N GLU A 560 55.49 -12.98 -4.73
CA GLU A 560 56.37 -11.85 -4.43
C GLU A 560 57.46 -12.22 -3.41
N TYR A 561 57.11 -13.00 -2.37
CA TYR A 561 58.05 -13.54 -1.40
C TYR A 561 59.08 -14.45 -2.10
N PHE A 562 58.63 -15.36 -2.96
CA PHE A 562 59.51 -16.25 -3.73
C PHE A 562 60.27 -15.54 -4.85
N LYS A 563 59.82 -14.37 -5.31
CA LYS A 563 60.59 -13.48 -6.22
C LYS A 563 61.69 -12.71 -5.50
N LYS A 564 61.49 -12.30 -4.24
CA LYS A 564 62.46 -11.50 -3.44
C LYS A 564 63.62 -12.32 -2.87
N GLY A 565 63.49 -13.64 -2.82
CA GLY A 565 64.58 -14.55 -2.46
C GLY A 565 64.52 -15.78 -3.35
N SER A 566 65.34 -15.83 -4.39
CA SER A 566 65.51 -17.06 -5.14
C SER A 566 65.92 -18.15 -4.14
N LEU A 567 65.10 -19.18 -3.96
CA LEU A 567 65.50 -20.41 -3.27
C LEU A 567 66.83 -20.94 -3.83
N ALA A 568 67.09 -20.73 -5.13
CA ALA A 568 68.36 -21.08 -5.78
C ALA A 568 69.55 -20.20 -5.38
N SER A 569 69.34 -19.03 -4.77
CA SER A 569 70.40 -18.18 -4.19
C SER A 569 70.71 -18.56 -2.73
N CYS A 570 69.71 -18.98 -1.96
CA CYS A 570 69.91 -19.49 -0.59
C CYS A 570 70.50 -20.91 -0.60
N ILE A 571 70.12 -21.76 -1.55
CA ILE A 571 70.69 -23.11 -1.72
C ILE A 571 72.13 -23.05 -2.25
N ARG A 572 72.48 -22.06 -3.09
CA ARG A 572 73.87 -21.87 -3.55
C ARG A 572 74.83 -21.38 -2.46
N LYS A 573 74.34 -20.66 -1.45
CA LYS A 573 75.17 -20.26 -0.30
C LYS A 573 75.48 -21.41 0.66
N GLY A 574 74.70 -22.50 0.64
CA GLY A 574 74.94 -23.68 1.49
C GLY A 574 75.92 -24.71 0.91
N VAL A 575 76.36 -24.57 -0.35
CA VAL A 575 77.26 -25.54 -1.02
C VAL A 575 78.70 -25.03 -1.14
N ASN A 576 78.96 -23.74 -0.87
CA ASN A 576 80.31 -23.16 -0.96
C ASN A 576 81.01 -22.95 0.38
N ASP A 577 80.41 -23.35 1.52
CA ASP A 577 80.99 -23.18 2.87
C ASP A 577 81.38 -24.50 3.55
N SER A 578 81.65 -25.55 2.77
CA SER A 578 82.26 -26.79 3.26
C SER A 578 83.55 -27.07 2.51
N GLY A 579 84.56 -26.24 2.78
CA GLY A 579 85.93 -26.37 2.30
C GLY A 579 86.92 -25.85 3.34
N GLU A 580 87.12 -26.64 4.40
CA GLU A 580 88.40 -26.81 5.10
C GLU A 580 88.61 -28.30 5.38
#